data_AF-A0A257B4N2-F1
#
_entry.id   AF-A0A257B4N2-F1
#
_cell.length_a   1.000
_cell.length_b   1.000
_cell.length_c   1.000
_cell.angle_alpha   90.00
_cell.angle_beta   90.00
_cell.angle_gamma   90.00
#
_symmetry.space_group_name_H-M   'P 1'
#
loop_
_entity.id
_entity.type
_entity.pdbx_description
1 polymer ?
#
loop_
_entity_poly.entity_id
_entity_poly.type
_entity_poly.pdbx_seq_one_letter_code
_entity_poly.pdbx_strand_id
1 'polypeptide(L)'
;MSELPRRFLSCYEAHRFPQPAEMAATPDATLPAIDLSRAKASYIKDLAAMTAAGERNFSRFPRLSDEDIIARLARIKGVGAWTARMFFSLGRLDVLPAADLGVRRGIQ
;
A
#
# COMPACT_ATOMS: atom_id res chain seq x y z
N MET A 1 15.32 12.88 3.75
CA MET A 1 14.72 11.54 3.68
C MET A 1 13.49 11.54 4.58
N SER A 2 12.35 10.96 4.17
CA SER A 2 11.14 11.05 5.00
C SER A 2 11.29 10.22 6.29
N GLU A 3 10.94 10.80 7.43
CA GLU A 3 11.01 10.15 8.76
C GLU A 3 9.80 9.24 9.04
N LEU A 4 8.79 9.27 8.16
CA LEU A 4 7.52 8.55 8.33
C LEU A 4 7.70 7.04 8.45
N PRO A 5 8.52 6.34 7.62
CA PRO A 5 8.72 4.90 7.77
C PRO A 5 9.26 4.52 9.15
N ARG A 6 10.23 5.30 9.67
CA ARG A 6 10.81 5.08 11.00
C ARG A 6 9.77 5.29 12.10
N ARG A 7 9.00 6.39 12.03
CA ARG A 7 7.92 6.68 13.00
C ARG A 7 6.83 5.61 12.96
N PHE A 8 6.47 5.14 11.78
CA PHE A 8 5.52 4.04 11.60
C PHE A 8 5.99 2.75 12.28
N LEU A 9 7.24 2.34 12.08
CA LEU A 9 7.78 1.15 12.73
C LEU A 9 7.90 1.33 14.25
N SER A 10 8.04 2.56 14.76
CA SER A 10 8.01 2.81 16.21
C SER A 10 6.64 2.62 16.86
N CYS A 11 5.56 2.50 16.07
CA CYS A 11 4.23 2.17 16.61
C CYS A 11 4.07 0.68 16.95
N TYR A 12 5.01 -0.18 16.56
CA TYR A 12 4.90 -1.64 16.68
C TYR A 12 6.10 -2.23 17.44
N GLU A 13 5.87 -3.34 18.13
CA GLU A 13 6.91 -4.04 18.88
C GLU A 13 8.08 -4.44 17.97
N ALA A 14 9.30 -4.41 18.52
CA ALA A 14 10.54 -4.76 17.83
C ALA A 14 10.82 -3.97 16.53
N HIS A 15 10.15 -2.84 16.30
CA HIS A 15 10.31 -2.00 15.10
C HIS A 15 10.15 -2.77 13.78
N ARG A 16 9.31 -3.82 13.78
CA ARG A 16 9.02 -4.64 12.60
C ARG A 16 7.72 -4.21 11.92
N PHE A 17 7.52 -4.69 10.70
CA PHE A 17 6.20 -4.61 10.07
C PHE A 17 5.19 -5.47 10.84
N PRO A 18 3.99 -4.92 11.16
CA PRO A 18 2.94 -5.66 11.81
C PRO A 18 2.28 -6.67 10.85
N GLN A 19 1.77 -7.76 11.42
CA GLN A 19 0.85 -8.64 10.73
C GLN A 19 -0.49 -7.93 10.47
N PRO A 20 -1.28 -8.38 9.47
CA PRO A 20 -2.57 -7.76 9.16
C PRO A 20 -3.51 -7.64 10.37
N ALA A 21 -3.55 -8.65 11.24
CA ALA A 21 -4.36 -8.62 12.45
C ALA A 21 -3.89 -7.53 13.45
N GLU A 22 -2.58 -7.38 13.64
CA GLU A 22 -2.00 -6.36 14.51
C GLU A 22 -2.29 -4.95 13.98
N MET A 23 -2.14 -4.76 12.66
CA MET A 23 -2.45 -3.48 11.99
C MET A 23 -3.94 -3.11 12.10
N ALA A 24 -4.84 -4.09 11.95
CA ALA A 24 -6.27 -3.87 12.08
C ALA A 24 -6.66 -3.46 13.51
N ALA A 25 -5.99 -4.03 14.51
CA ALA A 25 -6.21 -3.77 15.93
C ALA A 25 -5.56 -2.46 16.43
N THR A 26 -4.70 -1.81 15.63
CA THR A 26 -4.07 -0.53 15.99
C THR A 26 -5.12 0.54 16.37
N PRO A 27 -4.99 1.25 17.51
CA PRO A 27 -5.93 2.31 17.87
C PRO A 27 -6.04 3.40 16.80
N ASP A 28 -7.24 3.95 16.59
CA ASP A 28 -7.53 4.91 15.51
C ASP A 28 -6.67 6.17 15.57
N ALA A 29 -6.22 6.57 16.76
CA ALA A 29 -5.40 7.75 16.98
C ALA A 29 -3.90 7.51 16.72
N THR A 30 -3.43 6.26 16.70
CA THR A 30 -1.99 5.93 16.67
C THR A 30 -1.34 6.35 15.35
N LEU A 31 -1.93 6.01 14.21
CA LEU A 31 -1.36 6.36 12.90
C LEU A 31 -1.47 7.87 12.59
N PRO A 32 -2.59 8.55 12.90
CA PRO A 32 -2.63 10.01 12.79
C PRO A 32 -1.61 10.75 13.67
N ALA A 33 -1.24 10.21 14.82
CA ALA A 33 -0.24 10.81 15.70
C ALA A 33 1.19 10.86 15.12
N ILE A 34 1.47 10.08 14.05
CA ILE A 34 2.75 10.09 13.34
C ILE A 34 2.67 10.84 12.00
N ASP A 35 1.76 11.80 11.87
CA ASP A 35 1.50 12.61 10.67
C ASP A 35 0.93 11.83 9.47
N LEU A 36 0.36 10.64 9.69
CA LEU A 36 -0.39 9.95 8.65
C LEU A 36 -1.79 10.57 8.52
N SER A 37 -2.23 10.86 7.30
CA SER A 37 -3.59 11.39 7.13
C SER A 37 -4.64 10.38 7.61
N ARG A 38 -5.74 10.86 8.21
CA ARG A 38 -6.84 10.01 8.69
C ARG A 38 -7.41 9.09 7.61
N ALA A 39 -7.51 9.59 6.37
CA ALA A 39 -7.94 8.80 5.23
C ALA A 39 -6.99 7.63 4.95
N LYS A 40 -5.66 7.88 4.93
CA LYS A 40 -4.65 6.82 4.72
C LYS A 40 -4.66 5.82 5.86
N ALA A 41 -4.79 6.28 7.10
CA ALA A 41 -4.91 5.40 8.27
C ALA A 41 -6.10 4.46 8.15
N SER A 42 -7.29 4.99 7.81
CA SER A 42 -8.50 4.18 7.57
C SER A 42 -8.27 3.15 6.46
N TYR A 43 -7.72 3.54 5.31
CA TYR A 43 -7.51 2.62 4.19
C TYR A 43 -6.54 1.49 4.53
N ILE A 44 -5.46 1.79 5.27
CA ILE A 44 -4.49 0.79 5.72
C ILE A 44 -5.14 -0.18 6.69
N LYS A 45 -5.91 0.32 7.67
CA LYS A 45 -6.62 -0.52 8.64
C LYS A 45 -7.69 -1.39 7.99
N ASP A 46 -8.48 -0.83 7.08
CA ASP A 46 -9.51 -1.56 6.32
C ASP A 46 -8.88 -2.70 5.51
N LEU A 47 -7.79 -2.41 4.78
CA LEU A 47 -7.06 -3.42 4.02
C LEU A 47 -6.49 -4.52 4.92
N ALA A 48 -5.95 -4.15 6.08
CA ALA A 48 -5.41 -5.10 7.05
C ALA A 48 -6.50 -6.00 7.62
N ALA A 49 -7.67 -5.46 7.96
CA ALA A 49 -8.82 -6.22 8.44
C ALA A 49 -9.32 -7.23 7.39
N MET A 50 -9.51 -6.80 6.14
CA MET A 50 -9.92 -7.70 5.05
C MET A 50 -8.89 -8.80 4.76
N THR A 51 -7.60 -8.49 4.92
CA THR A 51 -6.52 -9.46 4.73
C THR A 51 -6.48 -10.47 5.89
N ALA A 52 -6.64 -10.00 7.13
CA ALA A 52 -6.73 -10.86 8.31
C ALA A 52 -7.96 -11.79 8.27
N ALA A 53 -9.08 -11.31 7.73
CA ALA A 53 -10.29 -12.10 7.50
C ALA A 53 -10.18 -13.09 6.31
N GLY A 54 -9.09 -13.05 5.53
CA GLY A 54 -8.89 -13.90 4.35
C GLY A 54 -9.67 -13.47 3.11
N GLU A 55 -10.40 -12.36 3.15
CA GLU A 55 -11.17 -11.80 2.01
C GLU A 55 -10.27 -11.27 0.89
N ARG A 56 -9.01 -10.95 1.23
CA ARG A 56 -7.98 -10.51 0.29
C ARG A 56 -6.83 -11.50 0.32
N ASN A 57 -6.88 -12.48 -0.58
CA ASN A 57 -5.82 -13.45 -0.74
C ASN A 57 -4.87 -13.06 -1.89
N PHE A 58 -3.69 -12.57 -1.52
CA PHE A 58 -2.64 -12.17 -2.46
C PHE A 58 -1.82 -13.35 -3.02
N SER A 59 -1.96 -14.57 -2.47
CA SER A 59 -1.14 -15.73 -2.87
C SER A 59 -1.36 -16.17 -4.33
N ARG A 60 -2.48 -15.77 -4.94
CA ARG A 60 -2.81 -16.08 -6.34
C ARG A 60 -2.21 -15.08 -7.33
N PHE A 61 -1.66 -13.96 -6.87
CA PHE A 61 -1.12 -12.90 -7.73
C PHE A 61 -0.07 -13.39 -8.73
N PRO A 62 0.85 -14.31 -8.38
CA PRO A 62 1.83 -14.83 -9.34
C PRO A 62 1.24 -15.57 -10.56
N ARG A 63 -0.06 -15.91 -10.54
CA ARG A 63 -0.75 -16.63 -11.62
C ARG A 63 -1.66 -15.74 -12.47
N LEU A 64 -1.70 -14.44 -12.19
CA LEU A 64 -2.58 -13.48 -12.87
C LEU A 64 -1.76 -12.62 -13.84
N SER A 65 -2.43 -12.07 -14.85
CA SER A 65 -1.84 -11.03 -15.69
C SER A 65 -1.65 -9.73 -14.91
N ASP A 66 -0.75 -8.88 -15.38
CA ASP A 66 -0.46 -7.58 -14.78
C ASP A 66 -1.73 -6.71 -14.73
N GLU A 67 -2.53 -6.70 -15.78
CA GLU A 67 -3.80 -5.98 -15.88
C GLU A 67 -4.81 -6.47 -14.83
N ASP A 68 -4.91 -7.79 -14.63
CA ASP A 68 -5.80 -8.38 -13.63
C ASP A 68 -5.38 -8.03 -12.20
N ILE A 69 -4.06 -7.97 -11.94
CA ILE A 69 -3.52 -7.58 -10.64
C ILE A 69 -3.78 -6.09 -10.39
N ILE A 70 -3.47 -5.23 -11.37
CA ILE A 70 -3.73 -3.79 -11.29
C ILE A 70 -5.23 -3.53 -11.07
N ALA A 71 -6.11 -4.21 -11.82
CA ALA A 71 -7.55 -4.08 -11.68
C ALA A 71 -8.05 -4.56 -10.31
N ARG A 72 -7.47 -5.62 -9.75
CA ARG A 72 -7.78 -6.09 -8.38
C ARG A 72 -7.31 -5.10 -7.31
N LEU A 73 -6.09 -4.58 -7.44
CA LEU A 73 -5.52 -3.61 -6.51
C LEU A 73 -6.27 -2.27 -6.55
N ALA A 74 -6.66 -1.80 -7.73
CA ALA A 74 -7.40 -0.55 -7.92
C ALA A 74 -8.82 -0.55 -7.31
N ARG A 75 -9.34 -1.73 -6.95
CA ARG A 75 -10.61 -1.85 -6.19
C ARG A 75 -10.43 -1.64 -4.69
N ILE A 76 -9.20 -1.60 -4.19
CA ILE A 76 -8.92 -1.30 -2.79
C ILE A 76 -9.14 0.20 -2.57
N LYS A 77 -9.98 0.53 -1.59
CA LYS A 77 -10.23 1.94 -1.23
C LYS A 77 -8.90 2.63 -0.91
N GLY A 78 -8.65 3.76 -1.56
CA GLY A 78 -7.40 4.50 -1.41
C GLY A 78 -6.23 4.07 -2.31
N VAL A 79 -6.39 2.98 -3.08
CA VAL A 79 -5.42 2.54 -4.08
C VAL A 79 -5.94 2.91 -5.47
N GLY A 80 -5.41 3.98 -6.05
CA GLY A 80 -5.72 4.34 -7.43
C GLY A 80 -4.99 3.44 -8.44
N ALA A 81 -5.43 3.46 -9.71
CA ALA A 81 -4.79 2.71 -10.79
C ALA A 81 -3.28 3.02 -10.93
N TRP A 82 -2.89 4.28 -10.71
CA TRP A 82 -1.47 4.67 -10.69
C TRP A 82 -0.71 3.99 -9.54
N THR A 83 -1.23 4.04 -8.31
CA THR A 83 -0.61 3.38 -7.15
C THR A 83 -0.55 1.86 -7.32
N ALA A 84 -1.61 1.24 -7.83
CA ALA A 84 -1.65 -0.19 -8.14
C ALA A 84 -0.57 -0.58 -9.14
N ARG A 85 -0.41 0.21 -10.22
CA ARG A 85 0.65 0.02 -11.21
C ARG A 85 2.02 0.17 -10.57
N MET A 86 2.27 1.23 -9.81
CA MET A 86 3.58 1.45 -9.18
C MET A 86 3.94 0.34 -8.21
N PHE A 87 2.97 -0.10 -7.40
CA PHE A 87 3.15 -1.22 -6.46
C PHE A 87 3.55 -2.50 -7.19
N PHE A 88 2.89 -2.82 -8.30
CA PHE A 88 3.22 -4.01 -9.09
C PHE A 88 4.53 -3.87 -9.88
N SER A 89 4.90 -2.65 -10.28
CA SER A 89 6.17 -2.37 -10.95
C SER A 89 7.39 -2.52 -10.03
N LEU A 90 7.22 -2.50 -8.69
CA LEU A 90 8.32 -2.69 -7.74
C LEU A 90 8.88 -4.13 -7.84
N GLY A 91 9.88 -4.30 -8.69
CA GLY A 91 10.54 -5.58 -8.99
C GLY A 91 10.59 -5.93 -10.48
N ARG A 92 9.92 -5.16 -11.35
CA ARG A 92 9.94 -5.34 -12.81
C ARG A 92 10.62 -4.16 -13.49
N LEU A 93 11.75 -4.41 -14.12
CA LEU A 93 12.58 -3.39 -14.78
C LEU A 93 12.07 -2.97 -16.17
N ASP A 94 11.10 -3.70 -16.72
CA ASP A 94 10.52 -3.50 -18.06
C ASP A 94 9.23 -2.64 -18.05
N VAL A 95 8.87 -2.03 -16.92
CA VAL A 95 7.66 -1.21 -16.79
C VAL A 95 8.00 0.28 -16.71
N LEU A 96 7.75 1.02 -17.80
CA LEU A 96 7.85 2.48 -17.82
C LEU A 96 6.54 3.13 -17.29
N PRO A 97 6.60 3.97 -16.24
CA PRO A 97 5.40 4.62 -15.70
C PRO A 97 5.03 5.86 -16.53
N ALA A 98 4.57 5.68 -17.77
CA ALA A 98 4.28 6.78 -18.72
C ALA A 98 3.21 7.81 -18.25
N ALA A 99 2.40 7.44 -17.27
CA ALA A 99 1.41 8.32 -16.63
C ALA A 99 2.00 9.14 -15.46
N ASP A 100 3.24 8.87 -15.05
CA ASP A 100 3.92 9.61 -14.00
C ASP A 100 4.25 11.04 -14.45
N LEU A 101 3.96 12.02 -13.59
CA LEU A 101 4.19 13.43 -13.89
C LEU A 101 5.67 13.77 -13.97
N GLY A 102 6.52 13.14 -13.14
CA GLY A 102 7.96 13.31 -13.17
C GLY A 102 8.55 12.80 -14.48
N VAL A 103 8.17 11.60 -14.91
CA VAL A 103 8.58 11.04 -16.21
C VAL A 103 8.14 11.94 -17.37
N ARG A 104 6.89 12.39 -17.37
CA ARG A 104 6.39 13.30 -18.41
C ARG A 104 7.15 14.62 -18.48
N ARG A 105 7.49 15.20 -17.32
CA ARG A 105 8.27 16.44 -17.24
C ARG A 105 9.73 16.25 -17.64
N GLY A 106 10.31 15.06 -17.44
CA GLY A 106 11.70 14.78 -17.83
C GLY A 106 11.90 14.50 -19.32
N ILE A 107 10.82 14.25 -20.08
CA ILE A 107 10.84 14.00 -21.52
C ILE A 107 10.53 15.27 -22.33
N GLN A 108 9.81 16.23 -21.73
CA GLN A 108 9.54 17.55 -22.31
C GLN A 108 10.75 18.47 -22.20
#